data_AF-A0A9Q3EJ66-F1
#
_entry.id   AF-A0A9Q3EJ66-F1
#
_cell.length_a   1.000
_cell.length_b   1.000
_cell.length_c   1.000
_cell.angle_alpha   90.00
_cell.angle_beta   90.00
_cell.angle_gamma   90.00
#
_symmetry.space_group_name_H-M   'P 1'
#
loop_
_entity.id
_entity.type
_entity.pdbx_description
1 polymer ?
#
loop_
_entity_poly.entity_id
_entity_poly.type
_entity_poly.pdbx_seq_one_letter_code
_entity_poly.pdbx_strand_id
1 'polypeptide(L)'
;MSEPITPRRNIPELDNSNFLQWKIQVQAYLMELDLLDCIISNPEPLQDPIKQAEVVQKRQKTAGILIGSMGILNCQRFLAFINEGNPYHIWNKLLTHFTSNSVNNQARVFLEFLALKQEGNLEDFITNITQLLGKVASVGIVIGTPGDMKESLIAEIIVSKLSSTYC
;
A
#
# COMPACT_ATOMS: atom_id res chain seq x y z
N MET A 1 12.88 1.35 34.82
CA MET A 1 11.52 1.01 34.35
C MET A 1 11.64 0.62 32.90
N SER A 2 11.44 -0.65 32.58
CA SER A 2 11.41 -1.12 31.19
C SER A 2 10.05 -0.78 30.59
N GLU A 3 10.01 -0.13 29.43
CA GLU A 3 8.77 0.12 28.70
C GLU A 3 8.04 -1.21 28.42
N PRO A 4 6.69 -1.24 28.52
CA PRO A 4 5.93 -2.42 28.16
C PRO A 4 6.16 -2.72 26.68
N ILE A 5 6.53 -3.98 26.38
CA ILE A 5 6.70 -4.45 25.00
C ILE A 5 5.32 -4.46 24.36
N THR A 6 4.99 -3.39 23.63
CA THR A 6 3.78 -3.34 22.80
C THR A 6 3.81 -4.54 21.85
N PRO A 7 2.80 -5.44 21.85
CA PRO A 7 2.79 -6.58 20.96
C PRO A 7 2.90 -6.07 19.51
N ARG A 8 3.86 -6.61 18.75
CA ARG A 8 4.01 -6.24 17.34
C ARG A 8 2.70 -6.52 16.63
N ARG A 9 2.06 -5.47 16.12
CA ARG A 9 0.91 -5.62 15.23
C ARG A 9 1.36 -6.45 14.04
N ASN A 10 0.57 -7.47 13.69
CA ASN A 10 0.94 -8.42 12.64
C ASN A 10 0.65 -7.79 11.26
N ILE A 11 1.51 -6.84 10.86
CA ILE A 11 1.47 -6.23 9.52
C ILE A 11 2.09 -7.24 8.55
N PRO A 12 1.40 -7.64 7.47
CA PRO A 12 1.96 -8.57 6.49
C PRO A 12 3.18 -7.95 5.81
N GLU A 13 4.08 -8.78 5.28
CA GLU A 13 5.16 -8.28 4.43
C GLU A 13 4.58 -7.66 3.16
N LEU A 14 5.13 -6.50 2.75
CA LEU A 14 4.69 -5.82 1.54
C LEU A 14 4.99 -6.64 0.29
N ASP A 15 3.99 -6.78 -0.58
CA ASP A 15 4.15 -7.32 -1.92
C ASP A 15 3.32 -6.53 -2.96
N ASN A 16 3.39 -6.94 -4.22
CA ASN A 16 2.71 -6.27 -5.33
C ASN A 16 1.18 -6.39 -5.29
N SER A 17 0.66 -7.33 -4.52
CA SER A 17 -0.75 -7.69 -4.42
C SER A 17 -1.44 -7.11 -3.19
N ASN A 18 -0.68 -6.73 -2.15
CA ASN A 18 -1.25 -6.33 -0.86
C ASN A 18 -1.02 -4.87 -0.47
N PHE A 19 -0.38 -4.04 -1.33
CA PHE A 19 0.03 -2.67 -0.98
C PHE A 19 -1.08 -1.82 -0.35
N LEU A 20 -2.33 -1.89 -0.86
CA LEU A 20 -3.43 -1.11 -0.29
C LEU A 20 -3.73 -1.53 1.16
N GLN A 21 -3.87 -2.83 1.43
CA GLN A 21 -4.09 -3.36 2.77
C GLN A 21 -2.89 -3.05 3.68
N TRP A 22 -1.68 -3.27 3.18
CA TRP A 22 -0.44 -2.96 3.88
C TRP A 22 -0.38 -1.50 4.30
N LYS A 23 -0.66 -0.58 3.37
CA LYS A 23 -0.68 0.87 3.59
C LYS A 23 -1.64 1.24 4.73
N ILE A 24 -2.87 0.73 4.69
CA ILE A 24 -3.88 1.00 5.73
C ILE A 24 -3.40 0.51 7.10
N GLN A 25 -2.86 -0.70 7.18
CA GLN A 25 -2.40 -1.28 8.44
C GLN A 25 -1.18 -0.54 9.02
N VAL A 26 -0.22 -0.14 8.18
CA VAL A 26 0.92 0.68 8.60
C VAL A 26 0.45 2.04 9.12
N GLN A 27 -0.45 2.73 8.40
CA GLN A 27 -0.97 4.02 8.85
C GLN A 27 -1.72 3.90 10.19
N ALA A 28 -2.55 2.88 10.35
CA ALA A 28 -3.25 2.60 11.61
C ALA A 28 -2.26 2.33 12.76
N TYR A 29 -1.16 1.63 12.50
CA TYR A 29 -0.15 1.34 13.51
C TYR A 29 0.67 2.57 13.90
N LEU A 30 1.05 3.40 12.92
CA LEU A 30 1.74 4.66 13.20
C LEU A 30 0.84 5.64 13.97
N MET A 31 -0.46 5.65 13.69
CA MET A 31 -1.43 6.47 14.42
C MET A 31 -1.53 6.07 15.90
N GLU A 32 -1.59 4.77 16.21
CA GLU A 32 -1.60 4.28 17.60
C GLU A 32 -0.35 4.65 18.39
N LEU A 33 0.77 4.82 17.70
CA LEU A 33 2.07 5.13 18.31
C LEU A 33 2.38 6.63 18.32
N ASP A 34 1.46 7.49 17.86
CA ASP A 34 1.68 8.94 17.70
C ASP A 34 2.89 9.27 16.80
N LEU A 35 2.99 8.51 15.70
CA LEU A 35 4.08 8.54 14.71
C LEU A 35 3.62 8.91 13.30
N LEU A 36 2.31 9.04 13.06
CA LEU A 36 1.74 9.24 11.72
C LEU A 36 2.32 10.47 11.00
N ASP A 37 2.55 11.56 11.72
CA ASP A 37 3.09 12.80 11.15
C ASP A 37 4.46 12.65 10.50
N CYS A 38 5.25 11.64 10.93
CA CYS A 38 6.58 11.35 10.38
C CYS A 38 6.55 10.84 8.93
N ILE A 39 5.39 10.36 8.45
CA ILE A 39 5.21 9.96 7.03
C ILE A 39 4.38 10.96 6.23
N ILE A 40 3.69 11.89 6.90
CA ILE A 40 2.89 12.95 6.25
C ILE A 40 3.75 14.18 5.98
N SER A 41 4.68 14.51 6.88
CA SER A 41 5.44 15.75 6.84
C SER A 41 6.93 15.52 7.08
N ASN A 42 7.75 16.38 6.49
CA ASN A 42 9.19 16.45 6.73
C ASN A 42 9.58 17.86 7.20
N PRO A 43 9.26 18.21 8.46
CA PRO A 43 9.58 19.55 8.98
C PRO A 43 11.08 19.80 9.06
N GLU A 44 11.45 21.07 8.93
CA GLU A 44 12.79 21.59 9.19
C GLU A 44 13.24 21.30 10.64
N PRO A 45 14.55 21.19 10.90
CA PRO A 45 15.06 21.01 12.25
C PRO A 45 14.61 22.11 13.21
N LEU A 46 14.22 21.70 14.41
CA LEU A 46 13.84 22.63 15.48
C LEU A 46 15.09 23.21 16.14
N GLN A 47 15.02 24.49 16.55
CA GLN A 47 16.10 25.15 17.30
C GLN A 47 16.24 24.59 18.73
N ASP A 48 15.14 24.10 19.30
CA ASP A 48 15.10 23.48 20.64
C ASP A 48 15.72 22.06 20.57
N PRO A 49 16.88 21.82 21.21
CA PRO A 49 17.56 20.54 21.12
C PRO A 49 16.78 19.36 21.70
N ILE A 50 15.95 19.61 22.73
CA ILE A 50 15.16 18.56 23.40
C ILE A 50 14.05 18.10 22.44
N LYS A 51 13.29 19.05 21.90
CA LYS A 51 12.25 18.76 20.91
C LYS A 51 12.83 18.15 19.64
N GLN A 52 14.00 18.60 19.20
CA GLN A 52 14.68 18.03 18.04
C GLN A 52 15.07 16.55 18.28
N ALA A 53 15.57 16.22 19.48
CA ALA A 53 15.90 14.83 19.83
C ALA A 53 14.64 13.93 19.83
N GLU A 54 13.52 14.41 20.35
CA GLU A 54 12.23 13.70 20.32
C GLU A 54 11.77 13.43 18.87
N VAL A 55 11.87 14.45 17.99
CA VAL A 55 11.54 14.30 16.57
C VAL A 55 12.43 13.27 15.89
N VAL A 56 13.74 13.29 16.15
CA VAL A 56 14.69 12.32 15.59
C VAL A 56 14.35 10.90 16.06
N GLN A 57 14.04 10.71 17.34
CA GLN A 57 13.65 9.42 17.90
C GLN A 57 12.37 8.89 17.24
N LYS A 58 11.33 9.73 17.11
CA LYS A 58 10.08 9.37 16.43
C LYS A 58 10.35 8.96 14.98
N ARG A 59 11.15 9.74 14.24
CA ARG A 59 11.51 9.42 12.85
C ARG A 59 12.26 8.11 12.72
N GLN A 60 13.23 7.85 13.59
CA GLN A 60 13.99 6.60 13.59
C GLN A 60 13.08 5.39 13.88
N LYS A 61 12.15 5.52 14.83
CA LYS A 61 11.16 4.49 15.14
C LYS A 61 10.24 4.23 13.94
N THR A 62 9.74 5.27 13.31
CA THR A 62 8.91 5.16 12.09
C THR A 62 9.66 4.49 10.94
N ALA A 63 10.92 4.88 10.68
CA ALA A 63 11.72 4.25 9.64
C ALA A 63 11.92 2.75 9.92
N GLY A 64 12.21 2.38 11.17
CA GLY A 64 12.32 0.98 11.59
C GLY A 64 11.05 0.17 11.37
N ILE A 65 9.87 0.76 11.64
CA ILE A 65 8.56 0.11 11.38
C ILE A 65 8.36 -0.11 9.88
N LEU A 66 8.64 0.90 9.05
CA LEU A 66 8.53 0.78 7.59
C LEU A 66 9.46 -0.32 7.08
N ILE A 67 10.74 -0.29 7.46
CA ILE A 67 11.73 -1.29 7.02
C ILE A 67 11.35 -2.70 7.49
N GLY A 68 10.90 -2.84 8.73
CA GLY A 68 10.49 -4.12 9.29
C GLY A 68 9.22 -4.72 8.65
N SER A 69 8.41 -3.92 7.96
CA SER A 69 7.17 -4.37 7.30
C SER A 69 7.27 -4.47 5.78
N MET A 70 8.38 -4.01 5.17
CA MET A 70 8.56 -4.02 3.71
C MET A 70 8.93 -5.40 3.13
N GLY A 71 9.51 -6.30 3.93
CA GLY A 71 10.11 -7.54 3.43
C GLY A 71 11.43 -7.31 2.67
N ILE A 72 12.29 -8.34 2.63
CA ILE A 72 13.69 -8.22 2.16
C ILE A 72 13.77 -7.74 0.70
N LEU A 73 12.89 -8.22 -0.18
CA LEU A 73 12.93 -7.88 -1.61
C LEU A 73 12.67 -6.39 -1.86
N ASN A 74 11.70 -5.80 -1.16
CA ASN A 74 11.43 -4.36 -1.26
C ASN A 74 12.54 -3.56 -0.58
N CYS A 75 13.09 -4.03 0.55
CA CYS A 75 14.24 -3.39 1.18
C CYS A 75 15.43 -3.29 0.23
N GLN A 76 15.73 -4.35 -0.53
CA GLN A 76 16.78 -4.32 -1.57
C GLN A 76 16.45 -3.32 -2.69
N ARG A 77 15.20 -3.31 -3.16
CA ARG A 77 14.75 -2.40 -4.23
C ARG A 77 14.84 -0.93 -3.84
N PHE A 78 14.56 -0.59 -2.57
CA PHE A 78 14.50 0.79 -2.09
C PHE A 78 15.69 1.16 -1.18
N LEU A 79 16.78 0.39 -1.21
CA LEU A 79 17.91 0.52 -0.29
C LEU A 79 18.48 1.94 -0.21
N ALA A 80 18.58 2.65 -1.35
CA ALA A 80 19.07 4.03 -1.39
C ALA A 80 18.25 4.96 -0.49
N PHE A 81 16.91 4.87 -0.56
CA PHE A 81 16.00 5.69 0.26
C PHE A 81 15.94 5.23 1.71
N ILE A 82 16.12 3.93 1.96
CA ILE A 82 16.24 3.39 3.32
C ILE A 82 17.48 3.95 4.01
N ASN A 83 18.60 4.06 3.30
CA ASN A 83 19.85 4.58 3.84
C ASN A 83 19.78 6.08 4.16
N GLU A 84 18.88 6.84 3.53
CA GLU A 84 18.60 8.23 3.93
C GLU A 84 17.97 8.31 5.33
N GLY A 85 17.37 7.23 5.82
CA GLY A 85 16.79 7.14 7.16
C GLY A 85 15.57 8.04 7.39
N ASN A 86 15.08 8.74 6.35
CA ASN A 86 13.94 9.64 6.45
C ASN A 86 12.63 8.89 6.14
N PRO A 87 11.76 8.64 7.13
CA PRO A 87 10.52 7.87 6.92
C PRO A 87 9.57 8.52 5.92
N TYR A 88 9.56 9.86 5.80
CA TYR A 88 8.76 10.57 4.81
C TYR A 88 9.21 10.25 3.37
N HIS A 89 10.52 10.18 3.11
CA HIS A 89 11.04 9.82 1.78
C HIS A 89 10.77 8.35 1.46
N ILE A 90 11.00 7.45 2.42
CA ILE A 90 10.71 6.01 2.27
C ILE A 90 9.23 5.82 1.92
N TRP A 91 8.33 6.42 2.71
CA TRP A 91 6.88 6.33 2.49
C TRP A 91 6.46 6.84 1.12
N ASN A 92 6.92 8.05 0.72
CA ASN A 92 6.56 8.62 -0.57
C ASN A 92 7.11 7.82 -1.74
N LYS A 93 8.28 7.19 -1.61
CA LYS A 93 8.81 6.33 -2.67
C LYS A 93 7.97 5.08 -2.85
N LEU A 94 7.54 4.46 -1.76
CA LEU A 94 6.61 3.32 -1.80
C LEU A 94 5.29 3.73 -2.43
N LEU A 95 4.69 4.84 -1.99
CA LEU A 95 3.46 5.37 -2.57
C LEU A 95 3.61 5.59 -4.07
N THR A 96 4.65 6.32 -4.48
CA THR A 96 4.94 6.60 -5.89
C THR A 96 5.13 5.31 -6.70
N HIS A 97 5.77 4.29 -6.15
CA HIS A 97 6.00 3.02 -6.86
C HIS A 97 4.70 2.23 -7.05
N PHE A 98 3.97 1.99 -5.95
CA PHE A 98 2.82 1.09 -5.97
C PHE A 98 1.53 1.76 -6.46
N THR A 99 1.41 3.08 -6.36
CA THR A 99 0.28 3.86 -6.91
C THR A 99 0.71 4.68 -8.13
N SER A 100 1.79 4.30 -8.81
CA SER A 100 2.20 4.98 -10.04
C SER A 100 1.08 4.87 -11.08
N ASN A 101 0.64 6.00 -11.63
CA ASN A 101 -0.25 6.04 -12.80
C ASN A 101 0.51 5.82 -14.13
N SER A 102 1.74 5.30 -14.08
CA SER A 102 2.47 4.98 -15.30
C SER A 102 1.72 3.90 -16.10
N VAL A 103 1.75 4.02 -17.43
CA VAL A 103 1.10 3.07 -18.35
C VAL A 103 1.51 1.63 -18.06
N ASN A 104 2.78 1.39 -17.70
CA ASN A 104 3.29 0.06 -17.37
C ASN A 104 2.67 -0.50 -16.08
N ASN A 105 2.50 0.33 -15.03
CA ASN A 105 1.86 -0.12 -13.79
C ASN A 105 0.35 -0.33 -13.98
N GLN A 106 -0.30 0.55 -14.74
CA GLN A 106 -1.69 0.40 -15.16
C GLN A 106 -1.90 -0.90 -15.94
N ALA A 107 -1.07 -1.18 -16.95
CA ALA A 107 -1.13 -2.40 -17.72
C ALA A 107 -0.92 -3.64 -16.85
N ARG A 108 0.06 -3.63 -15.94
CA ARG A 108 0.31 -4.74 -15.01
C ARG A 108 -0.90 -5.04 -14.13
N VAL A 109 -1.46 -4.02 -13.49
CA VAL A 109 -2.64 -4.17 -12.61
C VAL A 109 -3.88 -4.60 -13.40
N PHE A 110 -4.06 -4.07 -14.61
CA PHE A 110 -5.17 -4.47 -15.47
C PHE A 110 -5.03 -5.90 -15.98
N LEU A 111 -3.82 -6.36 -16.30
CA LEU A 111 -3.56 -7.76 -16.65
C LEU A 111 -3.81 -8.71 -15.46
N GLU A 112 -3.49 -8.30 -14.23
CA GLU A 112 -3.83 -9.04 -13.00
C GLU A 112 -5.36 -9.18 -12.85
N PHE A 113 -6.10 -8.10 -13.08
CA PHE A 113 -7.57 -8.12 -13.12
C PHE A 113 -8.11 -9.07 -14.21
N LEU A 114 -7.57 -9.00 -15.43
CA LEU A 114 -7.98 -9.88 -16.53
C LEU A 114 -7.65 -11.36 -16.29
N ALA A 115 -6.65 -11.65 -15.48
CA ALA A 115 -6.24 -13.01 -15.14
C ALA A 115 -7.12 -13.65 -14.04
N LEU A 116 -7.91 -12.86 -13.30
CA LEU A 116 -8.79 -13.39 -12.27
C LEU A 116 -9.78 -14.40 -12.86
N LYS A 117 -9.92 -15.53 -12.15
CA LYS A 117 -10.96 -16.53 -12.38
C LYS A 117 -11.69 -16.77 -11.07
N GLN A 118 -12.93 -17.20 -11.14
CA GLN A 118 -13.61 -17.70 -9.95
C GLN A 118 -12.91 -18.98 -9.46
N GLU A 119 -12.30 -18.88 -8.29
CA GLU A 119 -11.81 -20.00 -7.49
C GLU A 119 -12.61 -20.01 -6.18
N GLY A 120 -13.00 -21.19 -5.71
CA GLY A 120 -13.82 -21.31 -4.51
C GLY A 120 -15.28 -20.90 -4.71
N ASN A 121 -15.86 -20.27 -3.69
CA ASN A 121 -17.27 -19.88 -3.72
C ASN A 121 -17.46 -18.46 -4.29
N LEU A 122 -18.72 -18.04 -4.45
CA LEU A 122 -19.03 -16.72 -5.01
C LEU A 122 -18.61 -15.56 -4.10
N GLU A 123 -18.61 -15.74 -2.78
CA GLU A 123 -18.21 -14.72 -1.80
C GLU A 123 -16.70 -14.43 -1.88
N ASP A 124 -15.87 -15.46 -2.00
CA ASP A 124 -14.43 -15.34 -2.23
C ASP A 124 -14.16 -14.58 -3.54
N PHE A 125 -14.89 -14.92 -4.60
CA PHE A 125 -14.76 -14.24 -5.89
C PHE A 125 -15.16 -12.76 -5.81
N ILE A 126 -16.29 -12.44 -5.18
CA ILE A 126 -16.73 -11.05 -4.96
C ILE A 126 -15.69 -10.26 -4.16
N THR A 127 -15.11 -10.87 -3.14
CA THR A 127 -14.04 -10.24 -2.34
C THR A 127 -12.81 -9.96 -3.20
N ASN A 128 -12.35 -10.95 -3.98
CA ASN A 128 -11.16 -10.84 -4.82
C ASN A 128 -11.34 -9.81 -5.94
N ILE A 129 -12.48 -9.81 -6.65
CA ILE A 129 -12.75 -8.84 -7.71
C ILE A 129 -12.87 -7.41 -7.14
N THR A 130 -13.48 -7.25 -5.96
CA THR A 130 -13.59 -5.93 -5.31
C THR A 130 -12.22 -5.38 -4.94
N GLN A 131 -11.33 -6.22 -4.40
CA GLN A 131 -9.95 -5.82 -4.11
C GLN A 131 -9.19 -5.42 -5.38
N LEU A 132 -9.34 -6.18 -6.47
CA LEU A 132 -8.71 -5.87 -7.76
C LEU A 132 -9.24 -4.56 -8.36
N LEU A 133 -10.54 -4.29 -8.29
CA LEU A 133 -11.12 -3.01 -8.72
C LEU A 133 -10.55 -1.83 -7.91
N GLY A 134 -10.34 -2.02 -6.60
CA GLY A 134 -9.64 -1.04 -5.76
C GLY A 134 -8.19 -0.78 -6.22
N LYS A 135 -7.46 -1.82 -6.66
CA LYS A 135 -6.12 -1.67 -7.25
C LYS A 135 -6.14 -0.95 -8.60
N VAL A 136 -7.11 -1.28 -9.47
CA VAL A 136 -7.29 -0.64 -10.77
C VAL A 136 -7.55 0.87 -10.58
N ALA A 137 -8.42 1.24 -9.65
CA ALA A 137 -8.67 2.63 -9.30
C ALA A 137 -7.43 3.33 -8.71
N SER A 138 -6.64 2.63 -7.87
CA SER A 138 -5.48 3.24 -7.21
C SER A 138 -4.32 3.58 -8.15
N VAL A 139 -4.30 2.99 -9.36
CA VAL A 139 -3.35 3.34 -10.44
C VAL A 139 -3.96 4.28 -11.48
N GLY A 140 -5.11 4.89 -11.18
CA GLY A 140 -5.72 5.94 -12.00
C GLY A 140 -6.51 5.45 -13.21
N ILE A 141 -6.88 4.16 -13.27
CA ILE A 141 -7.83 3.67 -14.27
C ILE A 141 -9.24 3.93 -13.75
N VAL A 142 -9.97 4.82 -14.41
CA VAL A 142 -11.35 5.16 -14.05
C VAL A 142 -12.31 4.33 -14.91
N ILE A 143 -13.35 3.78 -14.26
CA ILE A 143 -14.39 2.99 -14.92
C ILE A 143 -15.67 3.83 -14.93
N GLY A 144 -16.34 3.93 -16.09
CA GLY A 144 -17.63 4.60 -16.22
C GLY A 144 -17.57 6.10 -16.58
N THR A 145 -16.39 6.71 -16.68
CA THR A 145 -16.22 8.08 -17.18
C THR A 145 -16.13 8.13 -18.71
N PRO A 146 -16.70 9.16 -19.38
CA PRO A 146 -16.56 9.33 -20.82
C PRO A 146 -15.09 9.56 -21.19
N GLY A 147 -14.49 8.63 -21.95
CA GLY A 147 -13.08 8.69 -22.36
C GLY A 147 -12.21 7.57 -21.78
N ASP A 148 -12.68 6.87 -20.75
CA ASP A 148 -11.99 5.73 -20.13
C ASP A 148 -12.73 4.41 -20.41
N MET A 149 -12.58 3.42 -19.52
CA MET A 149 -13.16 2.10 -19.67
C MET A 149 -14.66 2.11 -19.40
N LYS A 150 -15.46 1.60 -20.35
CA LYS A 150 -16.92 1.50 -20.20
C LYS A 150 -17.28 0.52 -19.08
N GLU A 151 -18.16 0.95 -18.20
CA GLU A 151 -18.68 0.11 -17.11
C GLU A 151 -19.33 -1.17 -17.64
N SER A 152 -20.09 -1.09 -18.74
CA SER A 152 -20.71 -2.26 -19.37
C SER A 152 -19.70 -3.31 -19.82
N LEU A 153 -18.53 -2.88 -20.34
CA LEU A 153 -17.46 -3.78 -20.73
C LEU A 153 -16.85 -4.48 -19.51
N ILE A 154 -16.63 -3.73 -18.42
CA ILE A 154 -16.13 -4.32 -17.18
C ILE A 154 -17.13 -5.33 -16.60
N ALA A 155 -18.42 -5.01 -16.61
CA ALA A 155 -19.47 -5.92 -16.16
C ALA A 155 -19.47 -7.23 -16.98
N GLU A 156 -19.39 -7.14 -18.30
CA GLU A 156 -19.27 -8.32 -19.18
C GLU A 156 -18.01 -9.14 -18.89
N ILE A 157 -16.85 -8.48 -18.70
CA ILE A 157 -15.62 -9.17 -18.34
C ILE A 157 -15.79 -9.91 -17.01
N ILE A 158 -16.37 -9.29 -15.98
CA ILE A 158 -16.58 -9.91 -14.67
C ILE A 158 -17.49 -11.13 -14.79
N VAL A 159 -18.62 -11.01 -15.50
CA VAL A 159 -19.54 -12.13 -15.75
C VAL A 159 -18.82 -13.26 -16.48
N SER A 160 -17.96 -12.96 -17.46
CA SER A 160 -17.18 -13.96 -18.19
C SER A 160 -16.17 -14.74 -17.31
N LYS A 161 -15.87 -14.26 -16.09
CA LYS A 161 -14.97 -14.93 -15.15
C LYS A 161 -15.69 -15.88 -14.19
N LEU A 162 -17.02 -15.83 -14.13
CA LEU A 162 -17.82 -16.74 -13.31
C LEU A 162 -17.74 -18.16 -13.86
N SER A 163 -17.79 -19.13 -12.98
CA SER A 163 -17.83 -20.55 -13.38
C SER A 163 -19.14 -20.86 -14.11
N SER A 164 -19.12 -21.88 -14.96
CA SER A 164 -20.30 -22.34 -15.70
C SER A 164 -21.44 -22.84 -14.79
N THR A 165 -21.22 -22.92 -13.48
CA THR A 165 -22.26 -23.23 -12.49
C THR A 165 -23.24 -22.06 -12.31
N TYR A 166 -22.84 -20.85 -12.69
CA TYR A 166 -23.62 -19.61 -12.50
C TYR A 166 -23.98 -18.90 -13.82
N CYS A 167 -23.63 -19.49 -14.97
CA CYS A 167 -23.89 -18.97 -16.32
C CYS A 167 -24.91 -19.84 -17.08
#